data_AF-A0AA36G9P7-F1
#
_entry.id   AF-A0AA36G9P7-F1
#
_cell.length_a   1.000
_cell.length_b   1.000
_cell.length_c   1.000
_cell.angle_alpha   90.00
_cell.angle_beta   90.00
_cell.angle_gamma   90.00
#
_symmetry.space_group_name_H-M   'P 1'
#
loop_
_entity.id
_entity.type
_entity.pdbx_description
1 polymer ?
#
loop_
_entity_poly.entity_id
_entity_poly.type
_entity_poly.pdbx_seq_one_letter_code
_entity_poly.pdbx_strand_id
1 'polypeptide(L)'
;MGGFLNLFSRFLRAKTQIDWKSIQPLPEGAIKPYKQLAPVADDQVASMLSKLVVIKLNGGLGTSMGCKGPKSVIAVRNDLTFLDLTMQQIQQLNRTYNVDVPLVLMNSFNTDDDTQKLLKKYANVKVSVVSFCQSRYPRINKETLMPIGKDMSSNDLEAWYPPGHGNFYEAFANSGLLDKFLEQGKEFCFLSNIDNMGATVDLSILNFVMNPTDQQERPEFVMEVTDKTRADVKGGTLIQYEDKLMLLEIAQVPKDYVDEFKSISKFRIFNTNNLWANLGAIKRVISNNELDMEVIVNPKHLDRGLDVIQLETAAGAAIKNFKYSCGINVPRSRFLPVKKSSDLLLLMSNLHINKMHTILLMQPTGKLESRTWSDYETLRECLEAICKIYEEFLKKHNPGQPSITYDVSNLFDFIDKLTDLSCMVLNKDRTYMPHNKEWIKEKIFAMLKNQASVQ
;
A
#
# COMPACT_ATOMS: atom_id res chain seq x y z
N MET A 1 18.77 22.52 -10.38
CA MET A 1 18.97 22.67 -11.85
C MET A 1 19.90 21.62 -12.44
N GLY A 2 21.02 21.24 -11.80
CA GLY A 2 21.93 20.21 -12.33
C GLY A 2 21.25 18.88 -12.73
N GLY A 3 20.39 18.33 -11.85
CA GLY A 3 19.64 17.10 -12.17
C GLY A 3 18.68 17.23 -13.36
N PHE A 4 18.03 18.38 -13.54
CA PHE A 4 17.18 18.64 -14.71
C PHE A 4 18.00 18.68 -16.00
N LEU A 5 19.14 19.36 -16.01
CA LEU A 5 20.02 19.43 -17.18
C LEU A 5 20.56 18.06 -17.56
N ASN A 6 20.91 17.23 -16.56
CA ASN A 6 21.30 15.84 -16.79
C ASN A 6 20.16 15.06 -17.45
N LEU A 7 18.94 15.14 -16.90
CA LEU A 7 17.77 14.44 -17.43
C LEU A 7 17.41 14.90 -18.86
N PHE A 8 17.48 16.21 -19.11
CA PHE A 8 17.24 16.79 -20.44
C PHE A 8 18.32 16.38 -21.45
N SER A 9 19.59 16.35 -21.04
CA SER A 9 20.70 15.87 -21.88
C SER A 9 20.54 14.40 -22.24
N ARG A 10 20.08 13.57 -21.29
CA ARG A 10 19.78 12.16 -21.52
C ARG A 10 18.59 12.00 -22.47
N PHE A 11 17.53 12.80 -22.30
CA PHE A 11 16.41 12.84 -23.23
C PHE A 11 16.84 13.12 -24.69
N LEU A 12 17.76 14.06 -24.90
CA LEU A 12 18.28 14.38 -26.25
C LEU A 12 19.15 13.28 -26.86
N ARG A 13 19.80 12.45 -26.03
CA ARG A 13 20.71 11.37 -26.47
C ARG A 13 20.05 10.00 -26.51
N ALA A 14 18.98 9.80 -25.75
CA ALA A 14 18.40 8.49 -25.51
C ALA A 14 17.77 7.91 -26.78
N LYS A 15 18.08 6.65 -27.06
CA LYS A 15 17.21 5.80 -27.87
C LYS A 15 15.99 5.49 -27.00
N THR A 16 14.81 5.90 -27.44
CA THR A 16 13.55 5.72 -26.70
C THR A 16 13.13 4.27 -26.58
N GLN A 17 13.69 3.37 -27.40
CA GLN A 17 13.30 1.97 -27.48
C GLN A 17 14.50 1.06 -27.31
N ILE A 18 14.29 -0.06 -26.60
CA ILE A 18 15.28 -1.12 -26.48
C ILE A 18 15.30 -1.97 -27.75
N ASP A 19 16.44 -2.63 -28.02
CA ASP A 19 16.48 -3.68 -29.02
C ASP A 19 15.80 -4.95 -28.49
N TRP A 20 14.58 -5.23 -28.97
CA TRP A 20 13.77 -6.36 -28.52
C TRP A 20 14.48 -7.71 -28.66
N LYS A 21 15.34 -7.86 -29.68
CA LYS A 21 16.07 -9.11 -29.93
C LYS A 21 17.20 -9.36 -28.95
N SER A 22 17.65 -8.31 -28.27
CA SER A 22 18.70 -8.37 -27.25
C SER A 22 18.15 -8.70 -25.86
N ILE A 23 16.82 -8.82 -25.70
CA ILE A 23 16.21 -9.27 -24.44
C ILE A 23 16.54 -10.74 -24.20
N GLN A 24 17.08 -11.03 -23.03
CA GLN A 24 17.41 -12.38 -22.60
C GLN A 24 16.37 -12.89 -21.60
N PRO A 25 16.14 -14.22 -21.55
CA PRO A 25 15.41 -14.84 -20.44
C PRO A 25 16.06 -14.49 -19.11
N LEU A 26 15.26 -14.35 -18.06
CA LEU A 26 15.81 -14.10 -16.73
C LEU A 26 16.69 -15.26 -16.26
N PRO A 27 17.82 -14.98 -15.60
CA PRO A 27 18.71 -16.03 -15.15
C PRO A 27 18.08 -16.83 -14.01
N GLU A 28 18.52 -18.07 -13.84
CA GLU A 28 18.06 -18.92 -12.74
C GLU A 28 18.41 -18.28 -11.39
N GLY A 29 17.42 -18.17 -10.49
CA GLY A 29 17.58 -17.50 -9.20
C GLY A 29 17.41 -15.97 -9.22
N ALA A 30 17.23 -15.34 -10.39
CA ALA A 30 16.97 -13.89 -10.46
C ALA A 30 15.65 -13.47 -9.81
N ILE A 31 14.66 -14.36 -9.82
CA ILE A 31 13.40 -14.18 -9.09
C ILE A 31 13.26 -15.32 -8.09
N LYS A 32 13.23 -15.00 -6.80
CA LYS A 32 12.98 -15.98 -5.75
C LYS A 32 11.48 -16.04 -5.41
N PRO A 33 10.85 -17.23 -5.38
CA PRO A 33 9.50 -17.38 -4.88
C PRO A 33 9.40 -17.02 -3.40
N TYR A 34 8.40 -16.23 -3.00
CA TYR A 34 8.21 -15.83 -1.59
C TYR A 34 8.11 -17.02 -0.63
N LYS A 35 7.53 -18.14 -1.07
CA LYS A 35 7.39 -19.38 -0.28
C LYS A 35 8.71 -20.04 0.10
N GLN A 36 9.80 -19.71 -0.58
CA GLN A 36 11.14 -20.26 -0.31
C GLN A 36 11.93 -19.39 0.68
N LEU A 37 11.39 -18.23 1.08
CA LEU A 37 12.05 -17.38 2.07
C LEU A 37 11.94 -18.02 3.46
N ALA A 38 13.08 -18.09 4.15
CA ALA A 38 13.12 -18.61 5.51
C ALA A 38 12.36 -17.68 6.47
N PRO A 39 11.50 -18.24 7.35
CA PRO A 39 10.89 -17.44 8.41
C PRO A 39 11.96 -16.92 9.36
N VAL A 40 11.62 -15.86 10.07
CA VAL A 40 12.52 -15.20 11.01
C VAL A 40 12.34 -15.79 12.41
N ALA A 41 13.45 -16.04 13.11
CA ALA A 41 13.42 -16.34 14.54
C ALA A 41 13.14 -15.06 15.35
N ASP A 42 12.21 -15.13 16.31
CA ASP A 42 11.70 -13.96 17.03
C ASP A 42 12.79 -13.12 17.73
N ASP A 43 13.89 -13.76 18.14
CA ASP A 43 15.04 -13.14 18.79
C ASP A 43 15.85 -12.21 17.87
N GLN A 44 15.81 -12.44 16.56
CA GLN A 44 16.54 -11.64 15.57
C GLN A 44 15.70 -10.49 14.99
N VAL A 45 14.37 -10.54 15.13
CA VAL A 45 13.44 -9.57 14.51
C VAL A 45 13.77 -8.15 14.96
N ALA A 46 13.95 -7.94 16.26
CA ALA A 46 14.22 -6.60 16.80
C ALA A 46 15.53 -6.00 16.25
N SER A 47 16.58 -6.82 16.14
CA SER A 47 17.87 -6.37 15.59
C SER A 47 17.83 -6.06 14.09
N MET A 48 16.94 -6.71 13.34
CA MET A 48 16.78 -6.42 11.90
C MET A 48 15.92 -5.18 11.68
N LEU A 49 14.83 -5.05 12.44
CA LEU A 49 13.95 -3.88 12.37
C LEU A 49 14.69 -2.60 12.80
N SER A 50 15.59 -2.68 13.78
CA SER A 50 16.40 -1.52 14.19
C SER A 50 17.27 -0.97 13.06
N LYS A 51 17.58 -1.77 12.03
CA LYS A 51 18.36 -1.40 10.84
C LYS A 51 17.50 -0.98 9.63
N LEU A 52 16.17 -1.02 9.75
CA LEU A 52 15.23 -0.69 8.67
C LEU A 52 14.73 0.75 8.75
N VAL A 53 14.51 1.36 7.58
CA VAL A 53 13.76 2.61 7.37
C VAL A 53 12.57 2.34 6.45
N VAL A 54 11.37 2.77 6.82
CA VAL A 54 10.19 2.63 5.95
C VAL A 54 9.95 3.94 5.22
N ILE A 55 9.86 3.90 3.89
CA ILE A 55 9.68 5.07 3.04
C ILE A 55 8.40 4.92 2.23
N LYS A 56 7.55 5.96 2.30
CA LYS A 56 6.31 6.02 1.52
C LYS A 56 6.35 7.16 0.51
N LEU A 57 6.07 6.82 -0.75
CA LEU A 57 5.91 7.77 -1.83
C LEU A 57 4.59 8.53 -1.66
N ASN A 58 4.68 9.81 -1.31
CA ASN A 58 3.57 10.70 -0.95
C ASN A 58 3.49 11.96 -1.85
N GLY A 59 4.09 11.91 -3.04
CA GLY A 59 4.07 13.04 -3.97
C GLY A 59 2.77 13.18 -4.78
N GLY A 60 1.91 12.16 -4.77
CA GLY A 60 0.70 12.08 -5.59
C GLY A 60 -0.50 12.79 -4.97
N LEU A 61 -1.26 13.49 -5.82
CA LEU A 61 -2.53 14.10 -5.46
C LEU A 61 -3.70 13.11 -5.63
N GLY A 62 -4.77 13.33 -4.86
CA GLY A 62 -6.02 12.57 -4.96
C GLY A 62 -6.94 13.00 -6.11
N THR A 63 -6.44 13.73 -7.11
CA THR A 63 -7.28 14.36 -8.16
C THR A 63 -8.06 13.36 -8.99
N SER A 64 -7.53 12.16 -9.23
CA SER A 64 -8.23 11.08 -9.93
C SER A 64 -9.48 10.58 -9.19
N MET A 65 -9.57 10.89 -7.89
CA MET A 65 -10.69 10.55 -7.01
C MET A 65 -11.49 11.80 -6.60
N GLY A 66 -11.24 12.95 -7.23
CA GLY A 66 -11.92 14.21 -6.95
C GLY A 66 -11.40 14.99 -5.73
N CYS A 67 -10.31 14.55 -5.11
CA CYS A 67 -9.73 15.21 -3.93
C CYS A 67 -8.64 16.23 -4.34
N LYS A 68 -8.61 17.39 -3.69
CA LYS A 68 -7.62 18.46 -3.96
C LYS A 68 -6.29 18.31 -3.22
N GLY A 69 -6.23 17.47 -2.18
CA GLY A 69 -5.04 17.29 -1.33
C GLY A 69 -4.21 16.04 -1.67
N PRO A 70 -3.20 15.76 -0.81
CA PRO A 70 -2.40 14.54 -0.91
C PRO A 70 -3.28 13.30 -0.90
N LYS A 71 -2.94 12.31 -1.71
CA LYS A 71 -3.73 11.07 -1.75
C LYS A 71 -3.73 10.32 -0.41
N SER A 72 -2.68 10.50 0.38
CA SER A 72 -2.51 9.90 1.70
C SER A 72 -3.57 10.30 2.72
N VAL A 73 -4.24 11.45 2.54
CA VAL A 73 -5.27 11.95 3.46
C VAL A 73 -6.69 11.50 3.12
N ILE A 74 -6.85 10.71 2.06
CA ILE A 74 -8.15 10.14 1.71
C ILE A 74 -8.51 9.10 2.77
N ALA A 75 -9.70 9.25 3.35
CA ALA A 75 -10.26 8.28 4.28
C ALA A 75 -10.52 6.95 3.55
N VAL A 76 -9.94 5.88 4.09
CA VAL A 76 -10.05 4.53 3.55
C VAL A 76 -11.08 3.74 4.32
N ARG A 77 -11.05 3.78 5.66
CA ARG A 77 -11.95 2.98 6.48
C ARG A 77 -12.08 3.53 7.90
N ASN A 78 -13.30 3.58 8.44
CA ASN A 78 -13.60 4.11 9.77
C ASN A 78 -12.97 5.50 10.00
N ASP A 79 -13.06 6.36 8.98
CA ASP A 79 -12.43 7.69 8.92
C ASP A 79 -10.89 7.71 9.02
N LEU A 80 -10.23 6.54 9.05
CA LEU A 80 -8.78 6.43 8.99
C LEU A 80 -8.30 6.62 7.57
N THR A 81 -7.31 7.50 7.41
CA THR A 81 -6.64 7.76 6.13
C THR A 81 -5.56 6.72 5.83
N PHE A 82 -5.02 6.72 4.61
CA PHE A 82 -3.85 5.88 4.27
C PHE A 82 -2.66 6.13 5.20
N LEU A 83 -2.44 7.40 5.56
CA LEU A 83 -1.37 7.77 6.48
C LEU A 83 -1.64 7.23 7.89
N ASP A 84 -2.87 7.35 8.39
CA ASP A 84 -3.25 6.82 9.71
C ASP A 84 -2.99 5.32 9.79
N LEU A 85 -3.41 4.57 8.77
CA LEU A 85 -3.23 3.12 8.72
C LEU A 85 -1.75 2.74 8.66
N THR A 86 -0.95 3.47 7.89
CA THR A 86 0.51 3.25 7.82
C THR A 86 1.18 3.55 9.16
N MET A 87 0.79 4.64 9.83
CA MET A 87 1.31 5.00 11.15
C MET A 87 0.93 3.96 12.20
N GLN A 88 -0.32 3.46 12.19
CA GLN A 88 -0.77 2.39 13.08
C GLN A 88 0.00 1.09 12.86
N GLN A 89 0.28 0.71 11.61
CA GLN A 89 1.08 -0.47 11.29
C GLN A 89 2.50 -0.38 11.88
N ILE A 90 3.17 0.77 11.70
CA ILE A 90 4.53 0.98 12.21
C ILE A 90 4.52 1.13 13.74
N GLN A 91 3.51 1.79 14.31
CA GLN A 91 3.34 1.90 15.75
C GLN A 91 3.17 0.53 16.41
N GLN A 92 2.34 -0.33 15.81
CA GLN A 92 2.14 -1.70 16.29
C GLN A 92 3.45 -2.49 16.17
N LEU A 93 4.16 -2.37 15.06
CA LEU A 93 5.47 -3.02 14.85
C LEU A 93 6.49 -2.60 15.92
N ASN A 94 6.61 -1.30 16.16
CA ASN A 94 7.50 -0.72 17.17
C ASN A 94 7.14 -1.19 18.58
N ARG A 95 5.85 -1.25 18.91
CA ARG A 95 5.37 -1.71 20.22
C ARG A 95 5.57 -3.21 20.42
N THR A 96 5.30 -4.03 19.41
CA THR A 96 5.42 -5.49 19.50
C THR A 96 6.85 -5.95 19.67
N TYR A 97 7.79 -5.35 18.93
CA TYR A 97 9.21 -5.77 18.95
C TYR A 97 10.12 -4.84 19.77
N ASN A 98 9.56 -3.83 20.43
CA ASN A 98 10.29 -2.82 21.21
C ASN A 98 11.44 -2.16 20.42
N VAL A 99 11.11 -1.68 19.22
CA VAL A 99 12.04 -1.03 18.28
C VAL A 99 11.54 0.36 17.87
N ASP A 100 12.42 1.16 17.26
CA ASP A 100 12.06 2.44 16.65
C ASP A 100 12.36 2.41 15.14
N VAL A 101 11.39 1.93 14.37
CA VAL A 101 11.40 1.99 12.90
C VAL A 101 10.86 3.35 12.47
N PRO A 102 11.67 4.18 11.79
CA PRO A 102 11.23 5.48 11.30
C PRO A 102 10.37 5.34 10.03
N LEU A 103 9.35 6.18 9.93
CA LEU A 103 8.54 6.41 8.73
C LEU A 103 9.03 7.68 8.03
N VAL A 104 9.38 7.56 6.75
CA VAL A 104 9.80 8.68 5.91
C VAL A 104 8.77 8.91 4.80
N LEU A 105 8.26 10.13 4.67
CA LEU A 105 7.36 10.51 3.60
C LEU A 105 8.10 11.32 2.53
N MET A 106 8.14 10.81 1.30
CA MET A 106 8.64 11.55 0.15
C MET A 106 7.49 12.37 -0.46
N ASN A 107 7.45 13.66 -0.15
CA ASN A 107 6.43 14.58 -0.61
C ASN A 107 6.78 15.17 -1.99
N SER A 108 5.86 15.94 -2.56
CA SER A 108 6.13 16.87 -3.66
C SER A 108 5.76 18.28 -3.21
N PHE A 109 6.15 19.30 -3.98
CA PHE A 109 5.74 20.68 -3.70
C PHE A 109 4.21 20.85 -3.71
N ASN A 110 3.44 19.90 -4.28
CA ASN A 110 1.98 19.91 -4.23
C ASN A 110 1.41 19.30 -2.95
N THR A 111 2.20 18.51 -2.20
CA THR A 111 1.71 17.75 -1.05
C THR A 111 2.43 18.09 0.26
N ASP A 112 3.59 18.75 0.20
CA ASP A 112 4.46 18.97 1.35
C ASP A 112 3.79 19.81 2.44
N ASP A 113 3.30 21.01 2.11
CA ASP A 113 2.66 21.92 3.09
C ASP A 113 1.47 21.28 3.81
N ASP A 114 0.60 20.58 3.06
CA ASP A 114 -0.57 19.90 3.62
C ASP A 114 -0.14 18.71 4.50
N THR A 115 0.89 17.98 4.09
CA THR A 115 1.46 16.87 4.88
C THR A 115 2.09 17.40 6.17
N GLN A 116 2.88 18.49 6.13
CA GLN A 116 3.48 19.08 7.33
C GLN A 116 2.43 19.57 8.34
N LYS A 117 1.35 20.20 7.87
CA LYS A 117 0.23 20.62 8.73
C LYS A 117 -0.44 19.42 9.39
N LEU A 118 -0.58 18.32 8.65
CA LEU A 118 -1.17 17.09 9.16
C LEU A 118 -0.27 16.40 10.19
N LEU A 119 1.04 16.34 9.95
CA LEU A 119 2.01 15.71 10.87
C LEU A 119 1.99 16.34 12.26
N LYS A 120 1.68 17.64 12.38
CA LYS A 120 1.50 18.31 13.69
C LYS A 120 0.39 17.67 14.54
N LYS A 121 -0.63 17.07 13.93
CA LYS A 121 -1.71 16.37 14.65
C LYS A 121 -1.24 15.06 15.27
N TYR A 122 -0.18 14.46 14.73
CA TYR A 122 0.36 13.18 15.18
C TYR A 122 1.58 13.30 16.10
N ALA A 123 1.89 14.50 16.60
CA ALA A 123 3.06 14.72 17.46
C ALA A 123 3.09 13.83 18.71
N ASN A 124 1.93 13.37 19.19
CA ASN A 124 1.80 12.49 20.36
C ASN A 124 1.87 10.99 20.02
N VAL A 125 1.93 10.63 18.73
CA VAL A 125 2.05 9.23 18.30
C VAL A 125 3.51 8.81 18.44
N LYS A 126 3.75 7.67 19.12
CA LYS A 126 5.09 7.10 19.33
C LYS A 126 5.66 6.45 18.08
N VAL A 127 5.80 7.22 17.00
CA VAL A 127 6.45 6.83 15.75
C VAL A 127 7.30 8.00 15.28
N SER A 128 8.58 7.75 15.01
CA SER A 128 9.46 8.74 14.37
C SER A 128 9.03 8.94 12.92
N VAL A 129 8.36 10.07 12.65
CA VAL A 129 7.93 10.44 11.29
C VAL A 129 8.76 11.61 10.78
N VAL A 130 9.40 11.42 9.64
CA VAL A 130 10.17 12.45 8.95
C VAL A 130 9.64 12.59 7.54
N SER A 131 9.76 13.76 6.95
CA SER A 131 9.38 13.98 5.56
C SER A 131 10.39 14.86 4.85
N PHE A 132 10.48 14.69 3.53
CA PHE A 132 11.30 15.51 2.66
C PHE A 132 10.59 15.72 1.33
N CYS A 133 10.87 16.84 0.68
CA CYS A 133 10.28 17.19 -0.60
C CYS A 133 11.19 16.75 -1.74
N GLN A 134 10.63 16.11 -2.76
CA GLN A 134 11.35 15.79 -3.98
C GLN A 134 11.63 17.03 -4.83
N SER A 135 12.45 16.87 -5.87
CA SER A 135 12.82 17.97 -6.76
C SER A 135 11.60 18.55 -7.51
N ARG A 136 11.73 19.81 -7.92
CA ARG A 136 10.74 20.52 -8.73
C ARG A 136 11.38 20.95 -10.05
N TYR A 137 10.95 20.38 -11.17
CA TYR A 137 11.50 20.67 -12.51
C TYR A 137 10.54 21.50 -13.36
N PRO A 138 11.05 22.34 -14.28
CA PRO A 138 10.21 23.14 -15.15
C PRO A 138 9.67 22.27 -16.29
N ARG A 139 8.37 22.38 -16.58
CA ARG A 139 7.76 21.76 -17.75
C ARG A 139 8.35 22.38 -19.02
N ILE A 140 8.40 21.59 -20.07
CA ILE A 140 9.04 21.95 -21.34
C ILE A 140 7.94 22.15 -22.38
N ASN A 141 7.97 23.22 -23.15
CA ASN A 141 7.05 23.41 -24.27
C ASN A 141 7.35 22.36 -25.36
N LYS A 142 6.31 21.69 -25.87
CA LYS A 142 6.46 20.58 -26.82
C LYS A 142 7.04 21.03 -28.18
N GLU A 143 6.71 22.23 -28.63
CA GLU A 143 7.14 22.75 -29.94
C GLU A 143 8.53 23.40 -29.85
N THR A 144 8.75 24.26 -28.85
CA THR A 144 10.01 25.00 -28.74
C THR A 144 11.11 24.24 -28.01
N LEU A 145 10.75 23.17 -27.28
CA LEU A 145 11.63 22.44 -26.35
C LEU A 145 12.28 23.32 -25.27
N MET A 146 11.69 24.50 -25.01
CA MET A 146 12.16 25.43 -24.00
C MET A 146 11.36 25.28 -22.69
N PRO A 147 11.98 25.49 -21.52
CA PRO A 147 11.25 25.54 -20.25
C PRO A 147 10.18 26.64 -20.26
N ILE A 148 8.99 26.33 -19.74
CA ILE A 148 7.89 27.31 -19.65
C ILE A 148 7.96 28.15 -18.37
N GLY A 149 8.61 27.61 -17.32
CA GLY A 149 8.86 28.34 -16.08
C GLY A 149 9.99 29.35 -16.25
N LYS A 150 9.69 30.63 -16.06
CA LYS A 150 10.66 31.73 -16.19
C LYS A 150 11.39 32.02 -14.88
N ASP A 151 10.71 31.86 -13.75
CA ASP A 151 11.18 32.20 -12.42
C ASP A 151 10.62 31.26 -11.35
N MET A 152 11.38 31.01 -10.29
CA MET A 152 10.95 30.15 -9.18
C MET A 152 9.96 30.85 -8.22
N SER A 153 9.86 32.18 -8.32
CA SER A 153 9.03 33.08 -7.51
C SER A 153 7.61 33.26 -8.04
N SER A 154 7.35 32.96 -9.32
CA SER A 154 6.01 33.05 -9.84
C SER A 154 5.11 31.99 -9.23
N ASN A 155 3.87 32.39 -8.95
CA ASN A 155 2.82 31.51 -8.45
C ASN A 155 2.29 30.53 -9.52
N ASP A 156 2.95 30.42 -10.68
CA ASP A 156 2.57 29.50 -11.75
C ASP A 156 3.03 28.07 -11.41
N LEU A 157 2.31 27.41 -10.50
CA LEU A 157 2.54 26.01 -10.15
C LEU A 157 2.36 25.07 -11.36
N GLU A 158 1.63 25.49 -12.39
CA GLU A 158 1.49 24.73 -13.64
C GLU A 158 2.71 24.82 -14.54
N ALA A 159 3.65 25.72 -14.28
CA ALA A 159 4.94 25.70 -14.96
C ALA A 159 5.85 24.56 -14.48
N TRP A 160 5.53 23.93 -13.34
CA TRP A 160 6.41 23.01 -12.65
C TRP A 160 5.80 21.61 -12.49
N TYR A 161 6.67 20.62 -12.26
CA TYR A 161 6.25 19.25 -11.96
C TYR A 161 7.28 18.47 -11.14
N PRO A 162 6.83 17.47 -10.36
CA PRO A 162 7.75 16.51 -9.74
C PRO A 162 8.26 15.52 -10.79
N PRO A 163 9.58 15.24 -10.86
CA PRO A 163 10.20 14.42 -11.92
C PRO A 163 10.02 12.90 -11.74
N GLY A 164 8.85 12.48 -11.25
CA GLY A 164 8.53 11.08 -10.97
C GLY A 164 9.23 10.51 -9.74
N HIS A 165 8.87 9.29 -9.38
CA HIS A 165 9.36 8.64 -8.16
C HIS A 165 10.83 8.21 -8.24
N GLY A 166 11.45 8.16 -9.42
CA GLY A 166 12.89 7.90 -9.57
C GLY A 166 13.79 8.98 -8.96
N ASN A 167 13.30 10.22 -8.80
CA ASN A 167 14.04 11.27 -8.10
C ASN A 167 14.18 11.02 -6.59
N PHE A 168 13.56 9.95 -6.07
CA PHE A 168 13.75 9.47 -4.69
C PHE A 168 15.22 9.45 -4.29
N TYR A 169 16.10 8.82 -5.08
CA TYR A 169 17.51 8.62 -4.71
C TYR A 169 18.23 9.96 -4.49
N GLU A 170 18.18 10.84 -5.48
CA GLU A 170 18.82 12.16 -5.41
C GLU A 170 18.21 13.05 -4.31
N ALA A 171 16.87 13.12 -4.22
CA ALA A 171 16.21 13.94 -3.23
C ALA A 171 16.45 13.44 -1.79
N PHE A 172 16.51 12.14 -1.59
CA PHE A 172 16.79 11.54 -0.30
C PHE A 172 18.23 11.79 0.15
N ALA A 173 19.20 11.70 -0.76
CA ALA A 173 20.58 12.09 -0.46
C ALA A 173 20.70 13.60 -0.19
N ASN A 174 20.13 14.45 -1.05
CA ASN A 174 20.19 15.91 -0.89
C ASN A 174 19.47 16.42 0.36
N SER A 175 18.51 15.66 0.90
CA SER A 175 17.84 16.00 2.16
C SER A 175 18.73 15.82 3.40
N GLY A 176 19.89 15.16 3.28
CA GLY A 176 20.75 14.77 4.40
C GLY A 176 20.21 13.60 5.23
N LEU A 177 18.99 13.11 4.93
CA LEU A 177 18.40 11.98 5.65
C LEU A 177 19.14 10.66 5.40
N LEU A 178 19.67 10.47 4.19
CA LEU A 178 20.47 9.28 3.87
C LEU A 178 21.66 9.14 4.83
N ASP A 179 22.44 10.20 4.99
CA ASP A 179 23.60 10.22 5.88
C ASP A 179 23.18 10.08 7.34
N LYS A 180 22.14 10.81 7.76
CA LYS A 180 21.58 10.72 9.12
C LYS A 180 21.16 9.29 9.48
N PHE A 181 20.49 8.57 8.57
CA PHE A 181 20.05 7.20 8.85
C PHE A 181 21.23 6.21 8.84
N LEU A 182 22.22 6.41 7.98
CA LEU A 182 23.46 5.63 8.01
C LEU A 182 24.21 5.81 9.34
N GLU A 183 24.31 7.05 9.84
CA GLU A 183 24.91 7.37 11.15
C GLU A 183 24.13 6.74 12.32
N GLN A 184 22.81 6.60 12.19
CA GLN A 184 21.96 5.88 13.14
C GLN A 184 22.06 4.34 13.05
N GLY A 185 22.93 3.82 12.18
CA GLY A 185 23.11 2.38 11.98
C GLY A 185 22.02 1.71 11.16
N LYS A 186 21.22 2.47 10.41
CA LYS A 186 20.25 1.90 9.46
C LYS A 186 21.01 1.39 8.21
N GLU A 187 20.61 0.22 7.71
CA GLU A 187 21.26 -0.43 6.56
C GLU A 187 20.35 -0.49 5.32
N PHE A 188 19.05 -0.65 5.50
CA PHE A 188 18.10 -0.84 4.39
C PHE A 188 16.90 0.10 4.48
N CYS A 189 16.36 0.48 3.33
CA CYS A 189 15.06 1.12 3.22
C CYS A 189 14.05 0.26 2.47
N PHE A 190 12.80 0.26 2.96
CA PHE A 190 11.64 -0.29 2.28
C PHE A 190 10.81 0.84 1.67
N LEU A 191 10.85 0.98 0.35
CA LEU A 191 10.14 2.00 -0.42
C LEU A 191 8.84 1.42 -1.00
N SER A 192 7.71 2.09 -0.79
CA SER A 192 6.43 1.71 -1.39
C SER A 192 5.49 2.89 -1.58
N ASN A 193 4.43 2.72 -2.39
CA ASN A 193 3.40 3.75 -2.54
C ASN A 193 2.54 3.83 -1.28
N ILE A 194 2.18 5.05 -0.85
CA ILE A 194 1.26 5.23 0.29
C ILE A 194 -0.15 4.71 0.00
N ASP A 195 -0.55 4.66 -1.28
CA ASP A 195 -1.85 4.14 -1.70
C ASP A 195 -1.87 2.62 -1.93
N ASN A 196 -0.76 1.92 -1.67
CA ASN A 196 -0.71 0.45 -1.64
C ASN A 196 -0.86 -0.05 -0.19
N MET A 197 -2.07 -0.48 0.17
CA MET A 197 -2.37 -0.99 1.50
C MET A 197 -1.75 -2.37 1.79
N GLY A 198 -1.37 -3.11 0.75
CA GLY A 198 -0.70 -4.40 0.88
C GLY A 198 0.80 -4.28 1.21
N ALA A 199 1.38 -3.09 1.04
CA ALA A 199 2.81 -2.86 1.25
C ALA A 199 3.17 -2.68 2.73
N THR A 200 3.02 -3.75 3.51
CA THR A 200 3.46 -3.84 4.90
C THR A 200 4.91 -4.30 5.00
N VAL A 201 5.58 -4.03 6.13
CA VAL A 201 6.92 -4.57 6.40
C VAL A 201 6.83 -6.09 6.52
N ASP A 202 7.55 -6.80 5.65
CA ASP A 202 7.59 -8.26 5.63
C ASP A 202 8.88 -8.75 6.27
N LEU A 203 8.77 -9.52 7.36
CA LEU A 203 9.93 -9.99 8.11
C LEU A 203 10.73 -11.03 7.32
N SER A 204 10.09 -11.88 6.52
CA SER A 204 10.77 -12.91 5.72
C SER A 204 11.62 -12.27 4.61
N ILE A 205 11.09 -11.23 3.96
CA ILE A 205 11.87 -10.44 2.98
C ILE A 205 12.99 -9.68 3.68
N LEU A 206 12.73 -9.08 4.84
CA LEU A 206 13.74 -8.39 5.62
C LEU A 206 14.92 -9.31 5.99
N ASN A 207 14.61 -10.52 6.44
CA ASN A 207 15.61 -11.53 6.76
C ASN A 207 16.41 -11.93 5.53
N PHE A 208 15.75 -12.12 4.38
CA PHE A 208 16.43 -12.42 3.14
C PHE A 208 17.44 -11.33 2.72
N VAL A 209 17.08 -10.04 2.82
CA VAL A 209 17.99 -8.95 2.44
C VAL A 209 19.15 -8.76 3.41
N MET A 210 18.98 -9.09 4.70
CA MET A 210 20.02 -8.94 5.71
C MET A 210 20.91 -10.19 5.87
N ASN A 211 20.31 -11.37 5.79
CA ASN A 211 20.92 -12.67 6.06
C ASN A 211 20.58 -13.66 4.93
N PRO A 212 21.16 -13.50 3.73
CA PRO A 212 20.96 -14.47 2.66
C PRO A 212 21.46 -15.86 3.10
N THR A 213 20.63 -16.89 2.91
CA THR A 213 20.87 -18.28 3.35
C THR A 213 21.88 -19.05 2.50
N ASP A 214 22.17 -18.57 1.29
CA ASP A 214 23.15 -19.14 0.39
C ASP A 214 24.41 -18.27 0.42
N GLN A 215 25.58 -18.79 0.06
CA GLN A 215 26.88 -18.08 -0.05
C GLN A 215 26.88 -16.87 -1.04
N GLN A 216 25.71 -16.34 -1.37
CA GLN A 216 25.46 -15.14 -2.13
C GLN A 216 25.77 -13.89 -1.31
N GLU A 217 26.38 -12.91 -1.95
CA GLU A 217 26.52 -11.57 -1.39
C GLU A 217 25.15 -10.94 -1.14
N ARG A 218 25.08 -10.02 -0.17
CA ARG A 218 23.82 -9.35 0.20
C ARG A 218 23.27 -8.56 -0.99
N PRO A 219 21.99 -8.73 -1.35
CA PRO A 219 21.40 -7.97 -2.44
C PRO A 219 21.37 -6.48 -2.10
N GLU A 220 21.94 -5.63 -2.96
CA GLU A 220 21.86 -4.18 -2.76
C GLU A 220 20.46 -3.64 -3.11
N PHE A 221 19.69 -4.36 -3.93
CA PHE A 221 18.36 -3.95 -4.39
C PHE A 221 17.45 -5.15 -4.65
N VAL A 222 16.26 -5.13 -4.06
CA VAL A 222 15.22 -6.16 -4.27
C VAL A 222 13.92 -5.52 -4.70
N MET A 223 13.36 -6.03 -5.79
CA MET A 223 12.04 -5.61 -6.29
C MET A 223 11.02 -6.70 -6.03
N GLU A 224 9.96 -6.38 -5.29
CA GLU A 224 8.82 -7.30 -5.19
C GLU A 224 8.05 -7.28 -6.52
N VAL A 225 7.87 -8.45 -7.09
CA VAL A 225 7.07 -8.69 -8.29
C VAL A 225 5.90 -9.60 -7.93
N THR A 226 4.80 -9.51 -8.67
CA THR A 226 3.66 -10.42 -8.50
C THR A 226 3.17 -10.89 -9.86
N ASP A 227 2.47 -12.02 -9.89
CA ASP A 227 1.90 -12.56 -11.13
C ASP A 227 0.91 -11.57 -11.79
N LYS A 228 1.06 -11.40 -13.11
CA LYS A 228 0.22 -10.53 -13.95
C LYS A 228 -1.18 -11.11 -14.09
N THR A 229 -2.18 -10.28 -13.86
CA THR A 229 -3.56 -10.55 -14.29
C THR A 229 -3.88 -9.77 -15.57
N ARG A 230 -5.08 -9.98 -16.13
CA ARG A 230 -5.56 -9.23 -17.31
C ARG A 230 -5.60 -7.72 -17.07
N ALA A 231 -5.75 -7.27 -15.82
CA ALA A 231 -5.74 -5.86 -15.47
C ALA A 231 -4.32 -5.24 -15.46
N ASP A 232 -3.29 -6.07 -15.35
CA ASP A 232 -1.90 -5.64 -15.12
C ASP A 232 -1.03 -5.73 -16.40
N VAL A 233 -1.62 -6.02 -17.56
CA VAL A 233 -0.89 -6.26 -18.83
C VAL A 233 -0.05 -5.07 -19.32
N LYS A 234 -0.33 -3.86 -18.79
CA LYS A 234 0.43 -2.63 -19.09
C LYS A 234 1.58 -2.38 -18.10
N GLY A 235 1.65 -3.12 -17.00
CA GLY A 235 2.67 -2.93 -15.97
C GLY A 235 4.05 -3.39 -16.42
N GLY A 236 5.07 -2.64 -16.02
CA GLY A 236 6.46 -2.97 -16.25
C GLY A 236 6.86 -4.33 -15.67
N THR A 237 7.79 -5.01 -16.31
CA THR A 237 8.29 -6.34 -15.94
C THR A 237 9.81 -6.33 -15.80
N LEU A 238 10.35 -7.26 -15.00
CA LEU A 238 11.78 -7.49 -14.98
C LEU A 238 12.21 -8.34 -16.18
N ILE A 239 13.33 -7.96 -16.78
CA ILE A 239 14.02 -8.68 -17.85
C ILE A 239 15.53 -8.71 -17.58
N GLN A 240 16.24 -9.57 -18.30
CA GLN A 240 17.70 -9.48 -18.42
C GLN A 240 18.06 -8.76 -19.73
N TYR A 241 18.89 -7.73 -19.63
CA TYR A 241 19.38 -6.94 -20.75
C TYR A 241 20.84 -6.55 -20.48
N GLU A 242 21.75 -6.81 -21.42
CA GLU A 242 23.19 -6.56 -21.27
C GLU A 242 23.77 -7.13 -19.95
N ASP A 243 23.42 -8.38 -19.64
CA ASP A 243 23.85 -9.10 -18.43
C ASP A 243 23.44 -8.47 -17.08
N LYS A 244 22.46 -7.55 -17.11
CA LYS A 244 21.90 -6.91 -15.92
C LYS A 244 20.39 -7.08 -15.87
N LEU A 245 19.85 -7.08 -14.65
CA LEU A 245 18.40 -6.98 -14.46
C LEU A 245 17.95 -5.55 -14.74
N MET A 246 16.90 -5.42 -15.53
CA MET A 246 16.32 -4.15 -15.95
C MET A 246 14.81 -4.19 -15.81
N LEU A 247 14.22 -3.06 -15.41
CA LEU A 247 12.77 -2.86 -15.45
C LEU A 247 12.38 -2.40 -16.86
N LEU A 248 11.68 -3.25 -17.59
CA LEU A 248 11.12 -2.93 -18.90
C LEU A 248 9.72 -2.34 -18.75
N GLU A 249 9.57 -1.09 -19.17
CA GLU A 249 8.28 -0.38 -19.24
C GLU A 249 7.72 -0.37 -20.66
N ILE A 250 6.39 -0.29 -20.80
CA ILE A 250 5.72 -0.30 -22.11
C ILE A 250 6.21 0.82 -23.06
N ALA A 251 6.64 1.97 -22.51
CA ALA A 251 7.15 3.09 -23.28
C ALA A 251 8.48 2.80 -24.01
N GLN A 252 9.23 1.80 -23.53
CA GLN A 252 10.52 1.39 -24.07
C GLN A 252 10.38 0.27 -25.12
N VAL A 253 9.19 -0.32 -25.26
CA VAL A 253 8.89 -1.41 -26.17
C VAL A 253 8.66 -0.86 -27.58
N PRO A 254 9.34 -1.38 -28.62
CA PRO A 254 9.02 -1.03 -30.00
C PRO A 254 7.58 -1.39 -30.35
N LYS A 255 6.93 -0.57 -31.19
CA LYS A 255 5.49 -0.69 -31.49
C LYS A 255 5.09 -2.09 -31.97
N ASP A 256 5.95 -2.73 -32.75
CA ASP A 256 5.72 -4.06 -33.33
C ASP A 256 5.68 -5.20 -32.31
N TYR A 257 6.23 -4.99 -31.11
CA TYR A 257 6.32 -5.99 -30.04
C TYR A 257 5.43 -5.67 -28.83
N VAL A 258 4.58 -4.64 -28.91
CA VAL A 258 3.69 -4.23 -27.80
C VAL A 258 2.72 -5.33 -27.39
N ASP A 259 2.19 -6.09 -28.35
CA ASP A 259 1.26 -7.18 -28.03
C ASP A 259 1.98 -8.41 -27.46
N GLU A 260 3.24 -8.60 -27.83
CA GLU A 260 4.12 -9.59 -27.22
C GLU A 260 4.42 -9.25 -25.76
N PHE A 261 4.73 -7.99 -25.47
CA PHE A 261 4.94 -7.49 -24.11
C PHE A 261 3.71 -7.66 -23.21
N LYS A 262 2.51 -7.43 -23.75
CA LYS A 262 1.23 -7.62 -23.03
C LYS A 262 0.88 -9.09 -22.81
N SER A 263 1.57 -10.01 -23.48
CA SER A 263 1.28 -11.43 -23.37
C SER A 263 1.70 -11.98 -22.01
N ILE A 264 0.70 -12.40 -21.22
CA ILE A 264 0.89 -13.00 -19.89
C ILE A 264 1.66 -14.33 -19.98
N SER A 265 1.63 -15.02 -21.12
CA SER A 265 2.36 -16.28 -21.30
C SER A 265 3.88 -16.08 -21.36
N LYS A 266 4.32 -14.96 -21.95
CA LYS A 266 5.74 -14.57 -22.07
C LYS A 266 6.22 -13.83 -20.83
N PHE A 267 5.51 -12.77 -20.46
CA PHE A 267 5.82 -11.98 -19.26
C PHE A 267 4.77 -12.27 -18.20
N ARG A 268 5.12 -13.16 -17.26
CA ARG A 268 4.18 -13.66 -16.23
C ARG A 268 4.08 -12.76 -15.01
N ILE A 269 5.07 -11.90 -14.79
CA ILE A 269 5.20 -11.08 -13.58
C ILE A 269 5.17 -9.59 -13.91
N PHE A 270 4.90 -8.75 -12.92
CA PHE A 270 5.06 -7.30 -13.01
C PHE A 270 5.54 -6.69 -11.70
N ASN A 271 6.11 -5.49 -11.81
CA ASN A 271 6.61 -4.71 -10.68
C ASN A 271 5.47 -4.19 -9.79
N THR A 272 5.54 -4.45 -8.49
CA THR A 272 4.58 -3.93 -7.49
C THR A 272 4.90 -2.51 -7.02
N ASN A 273 6.10 -2.01 -7.34
CA ASN A 273 6.71 -0.81 -6.79
C ASN A 273 6.92 -0.85 -5.26
N ASN A 274 6.99 -2.05 -4.68
CA ASN A 274 7.53 -2.31 -3.36
C ASN A 274 9.00 -2.69 -3.52
N LEU A 275 9.91 -1.84 -3.05
CA LEU A 275 11.34 -1.91 -3.33
C LEU A 275 12.11 -1.92 -2.01
N TRP A 276 13.12 -2.78 -1.91
CA TRP A 276 14.05 -2.82 -0.80
C TRP A 276 15.42 -2.43 -1.33
N ALA A 277 16.07 -1.46 -0.72
CA ALA A 277 17.36 -0.98 -1.20
C ALA A 277 18.32 -0.74 -0.03
N ASN A 278 19.59 -1.08 -0.24
CA ASN A 278 20.65 -0.85 0.72
C ASN A 278 21.06 0.64 0.72
N LEU A 279 21.07 1.26 1.89
CA LEU A 279 21.38 2.69 2.05
C LEU A 279 22.83 3.00 1.66
N GLY A 280 23.78 2.13 2.01
CA GLY A 280 25.18 2.27 1.62
C GLY A 280 25.38 2.20 0.10
N ALA A 281 24.65 1.29 -0.56
CA ALA A 281 24.65 1.18 -2.01
C ALA A 281 24.01 2.41 -2.69
N ILE A 282 22.92 2.96 -2.13
CA ILE A 282 22.33 4.22 -2.62
C ILE A 282 23.37 5.34 -2.56
N LYS A 283 24.09 5.49 -1.43
CA LYS A 283 25.14 6.49 -1.26
C LYS A 283 26.26 6.31 -2.29
N ARG A 284 26.72 5.07 -2.52
CA ARG A 284 27.72 4.71 -3.54
C ARG A 284 27.29 5.13 -4.94
N VAL A 285 26.11 4.69 -5.37
CA VAL A 285 25.59 4.92 -6.73
C VAL A 285 25.39 6.42 -7.01
N ILE A 286 24.91 7.19 -6.02
CA ILE A 286 24.75 8.64 -6.15
C ILE A 286 26.11 9.35 -6.18
N SER A 287 27.01 9.03 -5.24
CA SER A 287 28.31 9.72 -5.14
C SER A 287 29.19 9.49 -6.38
N ASN A 288 29.08 8.32 -6.99
CA ASN A 288 29.81 7.97 -8.21
C ASN A 288 29.10 8.44 -9.50
N ASN A 289 27.92 9.07 -9.41
CA ASN A 289 27.06 9.39 -10.56
C ASN A 289 26.77 8.18 -11.47
N GLU A 290 26.60 7.00 -10.87
CA GLU A 290 26.32 5.74 -11.58
C GLU A 290 24.82 5.54 -11.87
N LEU A 291 23.95 6.37 -11.31
CA LEU A 291 22.50 6.24 -11.44
C LEU A 291 22.06 6.54 -12.89
N ASP A 292 21.61 5.53 -13.59
CA ASP A 292 21.14 5.63 -14.97
C ASP A 292 19.76 4.99 -15.05
N MET A 293 18.70 5.80 -15.12
CA MET A 293 17.30 5.33 -15.17
C MET A 293 16.61 5.85 -16.41
N GLU A 294 15.88 5.01 -17.14
CA GLU A 294 15.28 5.39 -18.42
C GLU A 294 14.38 6.61 -18.28
N VAL A 295 14.49 7.52 -19.26
CA VAL A 295 13.70 8.75 -19.28
C VAL A 295 12.30 8.43 -19.76
N ILE A 296 11.32 8.77 -18.92
CA ILE A 296 9.90 8.66 -19.24
C ILE A 296 9.45 10.03 -19.75
N VAL A 297 8.97 10.07 -20.98
CA VAL A 297 8.46 11.28 -21.62
C VAL A 297 6.94 11.28 -21.50
N ASN A 298 6.40 12.17 -20.69
CA ASN A 298 4.96 12.28 -20.46
C ASN A 298 4.42 13.57 -21.11
N PRO A 299 3.78 13.47 -22.29
CA PRO A 299 3.13 14.62 -22.92
C PRO A 299 1.83 14.98 -22.18
N LYS A 300 1.61 16.28 -21.94
CA LYS A 300 0.42 16.80 -21.27
C LYS A 300 -0.09 18.04 -21.99
N HIS A 301 -1.42 18.19 -22.02
CA HIS A 301 -2.07 19.43 -22.43
C HIS A 301 -2.45 20.23 -21.19
N LEU A 302 -2.01 21.48 -21.09
CA LEU A 302 -2.37 22.39 -20.00
C LEU A 302 -3.67 23.13 -20.33
N ASP A 303 -4.41 23.52 -19.29
CA ASP A 303 -5.72 24.19 -19.43
C ASP A 303 -5.63 25.53 -20.18
N ARG A 304 -4.46 26.17 -20.16
CA ARG A 304 -4.14 27.37 -20.94
C ARG A 304 -3.89 27.12 -22.44
N GLY A 305 -4.23 25.93 -22.95
CA GLY A 305 -4.09 25.57 -24.37
C GLY A 305 -2.65 25.31 -24.82
N LEU A 306 -1.76 24.95 -23.89
CA LEU A 306 -0.35 24.69 -24.19
C LEU A 306 -0.02 23.21 -24.08
N ASP A 307 0.57 22.66 -25.13
CA ASP A 307 1.18 21.34 -25.14
C ASP A 307 2.56 21.37 -24.49
N VAL A 308 2.76 20.51 -23.50
CA VAL A 308 4.00 20.43 -22.71
C VAL A 308 4.48 19.00 -22.57
N ILE A 309 5.78 18.87 -22.29
CA ILE A 309 6.48 17.62 -22.02
C ILE A 309 6.98 17.65 -20.57
N GLN A 310 6.81 16.52 -19.89
CA GLN A 310 7.36 16.24 -18.57
C GLN A 310 8.35 15.08 -18.72
N LEU A 311 9.55 15.24 -18.14
CA LEU A 311 10.59 14.23 -18.15
C LEU A 311 10.69 13.64 -16.75
N GLU A 312 10.42 12.36 -16.63
CA GLU A 312 10.37 11.66 -15.35
C GLU A 312 11.27 10.43 -15.38
N THR A 313 11.49 9.85 -14.20
CA THR A 313 12.16 8.55 -14.05
C THR A 313 11.39 7.69 -13.05
N ALA A 314 11.51 6.37 -13.18
CA ALA A 314 10.90 5.41 -12.27
C ALA A 314 11.92 4.86 -11.27
N ALA A 315 11.58 4.83 -9.98
CA ALA A 315 12.44 4.28 -8.93
C ALA A 315 12.90 2.85 -9.22
N GLY A 316 11.98 1.99 -9.71
CA GLY A 316 12.32 0.61 -10.05
C GLY A 316 13.33 0.46 -11.19
N ALA A 317 13.49 1.48 -12.05
CA ALA A 317 14.47 1.44 -13.14
C ALA A 317 15.93 1.45 -12.63
N ALA A 318 16.16 1.94 -11.41
CA ALA A 318 17.48 1.99 -10.81
C ALA A 318 18.07 0.60 -10.52
N ILE A 319 17.27 -0.48 -10.57
CA ILE A 319 17.69 -1.86 -10.25
C ILE A 319 18.97 -2.30 -10.98
N LYS A 320 19.19 -1.81 -12.22
CA LYS A 320 20.37 -2.13 -13.03
C LYS A 320 21.68 -1.51 -12.52
N ASN A 321 21.60 -0.52 -11.64
CA ASN A 321 22.76 0.18 -11.06
C ASN A 321 23.22 -0.43 -9.73
N PHE A 322 22.47 -1.39 -9.19
CA PHE A 322 22.76 -2.06 -7.92
C PHE A 322 23.32 -3.46 -8.16
N LYS A 323 24.25 -3.87 -7.29
CA LYS A 323 24.88 -5.19 -7.32
C LYS A 323 23.96 -6.25 -6.69
N TYR A 324 24.04 -7.48 -7.19
CA TYR A 324 23.27 -8.63 -6.71
C TYR A 324 21.77 -8.34 -6.60
N SER A 325 21.26 -7.54 -7.54
CA SER A 325 19.85 -7.20 -7.56
C SER A 325 19.02 -8.43 -7.91
N CYS A 326 17.84 -8.54 -7.31
CA CYS A 326 16.93 -9.66 -7.57
C CYS A 326 15.46 -9.27 -7.43
N GLY A 327 14.59 -10.11 -7.97
CA GLY A 327 13.15 -10.06 -7.75
C GLY A 327 12.70 -11.04 -6.68
N ILE A 328 11.62 -10.73 -5.97
CA ILE A 328 10.88 -11.70 -5.15
C ILE A 328 9.45 -11.79 -5.66
N ASN A 329 9.00 -12.98 -6.06
CA ASN A 329 7.61 -13.19 -6.46
C ASN A 329 6.72 -13.32 -5.21
N VAL A 330 6.08 -12.22 -4.84
CA VAL A 330 5.21 -12.09 -3.66
C VAL A 330 3.75 -12.39 -4.01
N PRO A 331 2.96 -12.86 -3.03
CA PRO A 331 1.52 -12.99 -3.23
C PRO A 331 0.86 -11.62 -3.48
N ARG A 332 -0.22 -11.61 -4.26
CA ARG A 332 -1.00 -10.39 -4.57
C ARG A 332 -1.54 -9.66 -3.34
N SER A 333 -1.60 -10.31 -2.18
CA SER A 333 -1.94 -9.66 -0.91
C SER A 333 -1.02 -8.47 -0.57
N ARG A 334 0.22 -8.45 -1.10
CA ARG A 334 1.18 -7.34 -0.95
C ARG A 334 1.01 -6.22 -2.00
N PHE A 335 0.14 -6.42 -2.97
CA PHE A 335 -0.15 -5.47 -4.04
C PHE A 335 -1.65 -5.15 -4.07
N LEU A 336 -2.04 -4.20 -3.22
CA LEU A 336 -3.41 -3.70 -3.08
C LEU A 336 -3.44 -2.18 -3.26
N PRO A 337 -3.13 -1.67 -4.48
CA PRO A 337 -3.16 -0.26 -4.77
C PRO A 337 -4.60 0.26 -4.87
N VAL A 338 -4.84 1.46 -4.34
CA VAL A 338 -6.11 2.16 -4.49
C VAL A 338 -5.93 3.26 -5.51
N LYS A 339 -6.42 3.11 -6.74
CA LYS A 339 -6.31 4.14 -7.79
C LYS A 339 -7.66 4.81 -8.08
N LYS A 340 -8.75 4.09 -7.87
CA LYS A 340 -10.13 4.52 -8.16
C LYS A 340 -11.05 4.28 -6.96
N SER A 341 -12.23 4.91 -6.98
CA SER A 341 -13.26 4.70 -5.96
C SER A 341 -13.78 3.26 -5.91
N SER A 342 -13.69 2.50 -7.02
CA SER A 342 -13.98 1.06 -7.02
C SER A 342 -13.04 0.27 -6.10
N ASP A 343 -11.77 0.69 -6.01
CA ASP A 343 -10.78 0.03 -5.17
C ASP A 343 -11.01 0.38 -3.69
N LEU A 344 -11.47 1.61 -3.41
CA LEU A 344 -11.93 2.00 -2.08
C LEU A 344 -13.14 1.17 -1.64
N LEU A 345 -14.12 0.95 -2.53
CA LEU A 345 -15.29 0.14 -2.21
C LEU A 345 -14.89 -1.27 -1.75
N LEU A 346 -13.92 -1.88 -2.44
CA LEU A 346 -13.36 -3.17 -2.01
C LEU A 346 -12.78 -3.06 -0.61
N LEU A 347 -11.89 -2.10 -0.34
CA LEU A 347 -11.27 -1.91 0.97
C LEU A 347 -12.22 -1.56 2.12
N MET A 348 -13.25 -0.79 1.84
CA MET A 348 -14.30 -0.42 2.79
C MET A 348 -15.24 -1.59 3.09
N SER A 349 -15.35 -2.55 2.17
CA SER A 349 -16.18 -3.73 2.37
C SER A 349 -15.60 -4.68 3.42
N ASN A 350 -16.44 -5.61 3.86
CA ASN A 350 -16.06 -6.70 4.75
C ASN A 350 -15.11 -7.74 4.10
N LEU A 351 -14.76 -7.63 2.81
CA LEU A 351 -13.84 -8.54 2.12
C LEU A 351 -12.40 -8.51 2.67
N HIS A 352 -11.95 -7.38 3.23
CA HIS A 352 -10.60 -7.25 3.82
C HIS A 352 -10.60 -7.43 5.34
N ILE A 353 -11.75 -7.78 5.91
CA ILE A 353 -11.87 -8.11 7.31
C ILE A 353 -11.45 -9.57 7.48
N ASN A 354 -10.20 -9.79 7.89
CA ASN A 354 -9.79 -11.04 8.56
C ASN A 354 -10.38 -11.14 9.99
N LYS A 355 -11.62 -10.65 10.18
CA LYS A 355 -12.40 -10.80 11.41
C LYS A 355 -13.69 -11.54 11.07
N MET A 356 -14.22 -12.23 12.07
CA MET A 356 -15.42 -13.05 11.94
C MET A 356 -16.69 -12.18 11.80
N HIS A 357 -17.02 -11.75 10.59
CA HIS A 357 -18.18 -10.89 10.37
C HIS A 357 -19.50 -11.67 10.45
N THR A 358 -20.49 -11.11 11.14
CA THR A 358 -21.85 -11.70 11.24
C THR A 358 -22.90 -10.67 10.86
N ILE A 359 -23.81 -11.03 9.96
CA ILE A 359 -24.97 -10.20 9.59
C ILE A 359 -26.22 -10.81 10.23
N LEU A 360 -26.96 -10.01 10.98
CA LEU A 360 -28.25 -10.34 11.56
C LEU A 360 -29.36 -9.87 10.61
N LEU A 361 -30.25 -10.79 10.23
CA LEU A 361 -31.47 -10.49 9.48
C LEU A 361 -32.64 -10.75 10.41
N MET A 362 -33.48 -9.75 10.63
CA MET A 362 -34.60 -9.83 11.55
C MET A 362 -35.89 -9.31 10.91
N GLN A 363 -36.98 -10.03 11.13
CA GLN A 363 -38.32 -9.58 10.81
C GLN A 363 -39.20 -9.76 12.04
N PRO A 364 -39.43 -8.70 12.83
CA PRO A 364 -40.21 -8.79 14.07
C PRO A 364 -41.68 -9.14 13.84
N THR A 365 -42.29 -8.68 12.74
CA THR A 365 -43.73 -8.86 12.48
C THR A 365 -44.00 -9.43 11.09
N GLY A 366 -45.21 -9.94 10.83
CA GLY A 366 -45.60 -10.46 9.51
C GLY A 366 -45.57 -9.43 8.38
N LYS A 367 -45.41 -8.14 8.69
CA LYS A 367 -45.32 -7.07 7.68
C LYS A 367 -43.91 -6.98 7.09
N LEU A 368 -43.84 -6.91 5.77
CA LEU A 368 -42.59 -6.79 5.02
C LEU A 368 -41.76 -5.55 5.42
N GLU A 369 -42.42 -4.45 5.77
CA GLU A 369 -41.80 -3.18 6.20
C GLU A 369 -41.06 -3.29 7.55
N SER A 370 -41.30 -4.36 8.32
CA SER A 370 -40.61 -4.57 9.60
C SER A 370 -39.24 -5.24 9.46
N ARG A 371 -38.83 -5.63 8.25
CA ARG A 371 -37.52 -6.25 8.00
C ARG A 371 -36.40 -5.27 8.29
N THR A 372 -35.47 -5.69 9.14
CA THR A 372 -34.26 -4.96 9.45
C THR A 372 -33.06 -5.88 9.28
N TRP A 373 -31.90 -5.27 9.07
CA TRP A 373 -30.62 -5.96 9.10
C TRP A 373 -29.62 -5.14 9.90
N SER A 374 -28.64 -5.82 10.47
CA SER A 374 -27.54 -5.20 11.21
C SER A 374 -26.30 -6.06 11.07
N ASP A 375 -25.11 -5.48 11.09
CA ASP A 375 -23.85 -6.19 10.96
C ASP A 375 -22.94 -5.99 12.17
N TYR A 376 -22.12 -7.01 12.45
CA TYR A 376 -21.28 -7.10 13.63
C TYR A 376 -19.89 -7.62 13.27
N GLU A 377 -18.86 -7.18 13.99
CA GLU A 377 -17.47 -7.59 13.72
C GLU A 377 -17.18 -9.01 14.23
N THR A 378 -17.99 -9.51 15.17
CA THR A 378 -17.91 -10.87 15.71
C THR A 378 -19.29 -11.51 15.88
N LEU A 379 -19.34 -12.85 15.89
CA LEU A 379 -20.56 -13.58 16.26
C LEU A 379 -21.05 -13.19 17.66
N ARG A 380 -20.12 -12.99 18.61
CA ARG A 380 -20.46 -12.65 19.99
C ARG A 380 -21.23 -11.33 20.09
N GLU A 381 -20.75 -10.28 19.43
CA GLU A 381 -21.42 -8.98 19.37
C GLU A 381 -22.84 -9.10 18.79
N CYS A 382 -23.01 -9.91 17.74
CA CYS A 382 -24.31 -10.18 17.15
C CYS A 382 -25.27 -10.83 18.15
N LEU A 383 -24.80 -11.81 18.93
CA LEU A 383 -25.64 -12.50 19.93
C LEU A 383 -25.98 -11.58 21.11
N GLU A 384 -25.02 -10.77 21.58
CA GLU A 384 -25.25 -9.76 22.62
C GLU A 384 -26.28 -8.70 22.15
N ALA A 385 -26.27 -8.34 20.87
CA ALA A 385 -27.26 -7.43 20.31
C ALA A 385 -28.67 -8.03 20.27
N ILE A 386 -28.83 -9.33 20.01
CA ILE A 386 -30.15 -10.00 20.09
C ILE A 386 -30.70 -9.95 21.52
N CYS A 387 -29.87 -10.19 22.53
CA CYS A 387 -30.26 -10.04 23.93
C CYS A 387 -30.69 -8.59 24.23
N LYS A 388 -29.94 -7.60 23.74
CA LYS A 388 -30.26 -6.19 23.93
C LYS A 388 -31.58 -5.77 23.26
N ILE A 389 -31.87 -6.29 22.08
CA ILE A 389 -33.17 -6.08 21.40
C ILE A 389 -34.32 -6.59 22.26
N TYR A 390 -34.15 -7.76 22.89
CA TYR A 390 -35.16 -8.29 23.81
C TYR A 390 -35.29 -7.44 25.08
N GLU A 391 -34.19 -6.97 25.65
CA GLU A 391 -34.21 -6.07 26.81
C GLU A 391 -34.92 -4.75 26.51
N GLU A 392 -34.71 -4.17 25.33
CA GLU A 392 -35.44 -2.98 24.87
C GLU A 392 -36.92 -3.27 24.66
N PHE A 393 -37.27 -4.45 24.14
CA PHE A 393 -38.65 -4.92 24.04
C PHE A 393 -39.30 -4.99 25.43
N LEU A 394 -38.61 -5.58 26.42
CA LEU A 394 -39.10 -5.68 27.79
C LEU A 394 -39.27 -4.32 28.46
N LYS A 395 -38.32 -3.39 28.27
CA LYS A 395 -38.40 -2.02 28.79
C LYS A 395 -39.60 -1.26 28.24
N LYS A 396 -39.91 -1.41 26.95
CA LYS A 396 -41.08 -0.78 26.33
C LYS A 396 -42.40 -1.33 26.89
N HIS A 397 -42.46 -2.62 27.24
CA HIS A 397 -43.67 -3.24 27.77
C HIS A 397 -43.83 -3.07 29.29
N ASN A 398 -42.75 -2.73 30.01
CA ASN A 398 -42.76 -2.54 31.47
C ASN A 398 -42.14 -1.18 31.88
N PRO A 399 -42.71 -0.03 31.45
CA PRO A 399 -42.10 1.29 31.64
C PRO A 399 -42.01 1.74 33.11
N GLY A 400 -42.72 1.08 34.04
CA GLY A 400 -42.74 1.41 35.47
C GLY A 400 -41.80 0.57 36.33
N GLN A 401 -41.06 -0.40 35.78
CA GLN A 401 -40.15 -1.24 36.55
C GLN A 401 -38.70 -0.76 36.44
N PRO A 402 -38.02 -0.41 37.56
CA PRO A 402 -36.66 0.11 37.54
C PRO A 402 -35.60 -0.95 37.20
N SER A 403 -35.88 -2.24 37.43
CA SER A 403 -35.03 -3.37 37.05
C SER A 403 -35.90 -4.49 36.48
N ILE A 404 -35.52 -5.01 35.32
CA ILE A 404 -36.22 -6.11 34.66
C ILE A 404 -35.29 -7.32 34.62
N THR A 405 -35.73 -8.43 35.22
CA THR A 405 -35.07 -9.73 35.18
C THR A 405 -35.84 -10.67 34.27
N TYR A 406 -35.16 -11.47 33.46
CA TYR A 406 -35.78 -12.47 32.58
C TYR A 406 -34.95 -13.75 32.55
N ASP A 407 -35.62 -14.89 32.37
CA ASP A 407 -34.96 -16.18 32.16
C ASP A 407 -34.65 -16.40 30.68
N VAL A 408 -33.67 -17.26 30.40
CA VAL A 408 -33.31 -17.64 29.02
C VAL A 408 -34.51 -18.18 28.25
N SER A 409 -35.42 -18.89 28.92
CA SER A 409 -36.66 -19.37 28.33
C SER A 409 -37.54 -18.23 27.80
N ASN A 410 -37.61 -17.09 28.50
CA ASN A 410 -38.39 -15.94 28.04
C ASN A 410 -37.78 -15.28 26.79
N LEU A 411 -36.44 -15.25 26.70
CA LEU A 411 -35.73 -14.80 25.51
C LEU A 411 -35.98 -15.75 24.32
N PHE A 412 -36.04 -17.06 24.56
CA PHE A 412 -36.31 -18.04 23.51
C PHE A 412 -37.74 -17.93 22.99
N ASP A 413 -38.72 -17.76 23.87
CA ASP A 413 -40.11 -17.50 23.50
C ASP A 413 -40.23 -16.23 22.64
N PHE A 414 -39.44 -15.20 22.95
CA PHE A 414 -39.39 -13.99 22.13
C PHE A 414 -38.82 -14.25 20.74
N ILE A 415 -37.70 -14.98 20.65
CA ILE A 415 -37.08 -15.35 19.36
C ILE A 415 -38.05 -16.17 18.50
N ASP A 416 -38.82 -17.08 19.11
CA ASP A 416 -39.79 -17.91 18.40
C ASP A 416 -40.99 -17.10 17.89
N LYS A 417 -41.38 -16.04 18.60
CA LYS A 417 -42.45 -15.12 18.18
C LYS A 417 -42.07 -14.20 17.03
N LEU A 418 -40.78 -13.96 16.79
CA LEU A 418 -40.34 -13.18 15.62
C LEU A 418 -40.81 -13.89 14.36
N THR A 419 -41.22 -13.15 13.32
CA THR A 419 -41.61 -13.78 12.06
C THR A 419 -40.40 -14.45 11.40
N ASP A 420 -39.27 -13.75 11.32
CA ASP A 420 -38.03 -14.30 10.82
C ASP A 420 -36.83 -13.79 11.63
N LEU A 421 -35.82 -14.65 11.78
CA LEU A 421 -34.55 -14.32 12.41
C LEU A 421 -33.50 -15.29 11.87
N SER A 422 -32.47 -14.75 11.23
CA SER A 422 -31.35 -15.53 10.74
C SER A 422 -30.03 -14.77 10.90
N CYS A 423 -28.95 -15.52 11.07
CA CYS A 423 -27.60 -14.98 11.10
C CYS A 423 -26.81 -15.51 9.91
N MET A 424 -26.12 -14.63 9.21
CA MET A 424 -25.16 -14.98 8.17
C MET A 424 -23.76 -14.82 8.75
N VAL A 425 -23.07 -15.92 9.00
CA VAL A 425 -21.72 -15.91 9.60
C VAL A 425 -20.68 -16.12 8.51
N LEU A 426 -19.69 -15.23 8.42
CA LEU A 426 -18.60 -15.32 7.46
C LEU A 426 -17.67 -16.48 7.86
N ASN A 427 -17.63 -17.52 7.02
CA ASN A 427 -16.76 -18.67 7.19
C ASN A 427 -15.34 -18.40 6.69
N LYS A 428 -14.38 -19.25 7.07
CA LYS A 428 -12.96 -19.19 6.66
C LYS A 428 -12.77 -19.18 5.14
N ASP A 429 -13.69 -19.80 4.40
CA ASP A 429 -13.70 -19.83 2.94
C ASP A 429 -14.30 -18.56 2.29
N ARG A 430 -14.52 -17.49 3.08
CA ARG A 430 -15.10 -16.20 2.66
C ARG A 430 -16.52 -16.28 2.12
N THR A 431 -17.27 -17.30 2.52
CA THR A 431 -18.70 -17.46 2.22
C THR A 431 -19.53 -17.21 3.47
N TYR A 432 -20.70 -16.60 3.30
CA TYR A 432 -21.66 -16.46 4.40
C TYR A 432 -22.45 -17.75 4.54
N MET A 433 -22.39 -18.35 5.73
CA MET A 433 -23.21 -19.48 6.09
C MET A 433 -24.48 -19.00 6.81
N PRO A 434 -25.68 -19.31 6.29
CA PRO A 434 -26.93 -18.98 6.95
C PRO A 434 -27.17 -19.88 8.16
N HIS A 435 -27.66 -19.29 9.24
CA HIS A 435 -28.05 -19.97 10.47
C HIS A 435 -29.45 -19.55 10.89
N ASN A 436 -30.25 -20.52 11.34
CA ASN A 436 -31.65 -20.36 11.73
C ASN A 436 -31.82 -20.02 13.23
N LYS A 437 -33.07 -19.80 13.65
CA LYS A 437 -33.44 -19.51 15.05
C LYS A 437 -32.94 -20.53 16.07
N GLU A 438 -33.00 -21.82 15.73
CA GLU A 438 -32.56 -22.90 16.64
C GLU A 438 -31.06 -22.80 16.91
N TRP A 439 -30.26 -22.66 15.85
CA TRP A 439 -28.82 -22.45 15.97
C TRP A 439 -28.48 -21.19 16.77
N ILE A 440 -29.21 -20.09 16.54
CA ILE A 440 -29.04 -18.84 17.29
C ILE A 440 -29.31 -19.07 18.79
N LYS A 441 -30.40 -19.76 19.14
CA LYS A 441 -30.75 -20.10 20.53
C LYS A 441 -29.65 -20.93 21.21
N GLU A 442 -29.12 -21.94 20.52
CA GLU A 442 -27.99 -22.75 21.02
C GLU A 442 -26.75 -21.90 21.31
N LYS A 443 -26.40 -20.98 20.40
CA LYS A 443 -25.24 -20.11 20.57
C LYS A 443 -25.42 -19.08 21.68
N ILE A 444 -26.63 -18.51 21.82
CA ILE A 444 -26.96 -17.62 22.95
C ILE A 444 -26.84 -18.39 24.28
N PHE A 445 -27.36 -19.61 24.36
CA PHE A 445 -27.26 -20.44 25.56
C PHE A 445 -25.80 -20.69 25.96
N ALA A 446 -24.97 -21.09 24.98
CA ALA A 446 -23.55 -21.31 25.21
C ALA A 446 -22.83 -20.03 25.65
N MET A 447 -23.16 -18.88 25.05
CA MET A 447 -22.60 -17.57 25.42
C MET A 447 -22.94 -17.19 26.87
N LEU A 448 -24.23 -17.28 27.25
CA LEU A 448 -24.70 -16.92 28.59
C LEU A 448 -24.16 -17.87 29.67
N LYS A 449 -24.09 -19.18 29.37
CA LYS A 449 -23.49 -20.18 30.27
C LYS A 449 -22.01 -19.89 30.55
N ASN A 450 -21.27 -19.48 29.52
CA ASN A 450 -19.86 -19.09 29.66
C ASN A 450 -19.68 -17.78 30.45
N GLN A 451 -20.64 -16.86 30.40
CA GLN A 451 -20.60 -15.64 31.21
C GLN A 451 -20.92 -15.93 32.69
N ALA A 452 -21.86 -16.83 32.96
CA ALA A 452 -22.25 -17.23 34.31
C ALA A 452 -21.22 -18.12 35.03
N SER A 453 -20.23 -18.67 34.32
CA SER A 453 -19.14 -19.50 34.90
C SER A 453 -17.85 -18.72 35.17
N VAL A 454 -17.83 -17.42 34.82
CA VAL A 454 -16.69 -16.50 35.03
C VAL A 454 -16.98 -15.48 36.15
N GLN A 455 -18.21 -15.48 36.68
CA GLN A 455 -18.57 -14.89 37.98
C GLN A 455 -18.48 -15.96 39.07
#